data_AF-A0A956H0G6-F1
#
_entry.id   AF-A0A956H0G6-F1
#
_cell.length_a   1.000
_cell.length_b   1.000
_cell.length_c   1.000
_cell.angle_alpha   90.00
_cell.angle_beta   90.00
_cell.angle_gamma   90.00
#
_symmetry.space_group_name_H-M   'P 1'
#
loop_
_entity.id
_entity.type
_entity.pdbx_description
1 polymer ?
#
loop_
_entity_poly.entity_id
_entity_poly.type
_entity_poly.pdbx_seq_one_letter_code
_entity_poly.pdbx_strand_id
1 'polypeptide(L)'
;MQSKQSKLIALALVSACAVGAYSLGSALLGDDEAEAAKDLINRPWIERVPEDSRDMIGHLAVIDHPQGHFGGTGRSSNWRHFIEVFKWQLRGDELQLYFPQEEARGAVKVRTWACEGEAPKPFDLCLEIKARNGRAMMLYSRHDWEIRPGHAQEDLAALAEKQPILRGMVDDPVENQLDLIEALDLDEAEDWSVRDLF
;
A
#
# COMPACT_ATOMS: atom_id res chain seq x y z
N MET A 1 -18.17 37.08 -54.60
CA MET A 1 -18.41 36.37 -53.32
C MET A 1 -17.11 35.71 -52.89
N GLN A 2 -16.41 36.26 -51.89
CA GLN A 2 -15.12 35.75 -51.39
C GLN A 2 -15.35 34.94 -50.09
N SER A 3 -14.85 33.71 -50.08
CA SER A 3 -15.09 32.66 -49.09
C SER A 3 -14.32 32.88 -47.77
N LYS A 4 -15.02 32.78 -46.63
CA LYS A 4 -14.54 32.98 -45.24
C LYS A 4 -13.90 31.73 -44.61
N GLN A 5 -13.13 30.92 -45.34
CA GLN A 5 -12.66 29.61 -44.81
C GLN A 5 -11.24 29.57 -44.21
N SER A 6 -10.45 30.64 -44.25
CA SER A 6 -9.01 30.60 -43.91
C SER A 6 -8.65 30.87 -42.44
N LYS A 7 -9.61 31.06 -41.52
CA LYS A 7 -9.31 31.40 -40.11
C LYS A 7 -9.49 30.26 -39.09
N LEU A 8 -10.00 29.10 -39.50
CA LEU A 8 -10.29 27.98 -38.59
C LEU A 8 -9.15 26.95 -38.47
N ILE A 9 -8.17 26.96 -39.37
CA ILE A 9 -7.08 25.97 -39.38
C ILE A 9 -5.98 26.31 -38.36
N ALA A 10 -5.79 27.60 -38.02
CA ALA A 10 -4.75 28.03 -37.10
C ALA A 10 -5.05 27.71 -35.62
N LEU A 11 -6.32 27.51 -35.24
CA LEU A 11 -6.70 27.24 -33.84
C LEU A 11 -6.56 25.75 -33.48
N ALA A 12 -6.62 24.85 -34.47
CA ALA A 12 -6.52 23.40 -34.25
C ALA A 12 -5.07 22.90 -34.06
N LEU A 13 -4.07 23.67 -34.47
CA LEU A 13 -2.66 23.29 -34.35
C LEU A 13 -2.05 23.61 -32.98
N VAL A 14 -2.59 24.61 -32.26
CA VAL A 14 -2.09 24.98 -30.92
C VAL A 14 -2.58 24.01 -29.84
N SER A 15 -3.76 23.42 -30.00
CA SER A 15 -4.31 22.41 -29.07
C SER A 15 -3.60 21.05 -29.18
N ALA A 16 -3.17 20.64 -30.37
CA ALA A 16 -2.45 19.37 -30.55
C ALA A 16 -1.07 19.34 -29.85
N CYS A 17 -0.36 20.47 -29.82
CA CYS A 17 0.93 20.57 -29.14
C CYS A 17 0.81 20.62 -27.61
N ALA A 18 -0.24 21.22 -27.07
CA ALA A 18 -0.46 21.28 -25.62
C ALA A 18 -0.82 19.91 -25.02
N VAL A 19 -1.61 19.11 -25.75
CA VAL A 19 -1.98 17.75 -25.32
C VAL A 19 -0.77 16.80 -25.42
N GLY A 20 0.04 16.90 -26.47
CA GLY A 20 1.24 16.07 -26.63
C GLY A 20 2.35 16.36 -25.61
N ALA A 21 2.50 17.63 -25.21
CA ALA A 21 3.48 17.99 -24.18
C ALA A 21 3.05 17.53 -22.77
N TYR A 22 1.74 17.55 -22.47
CA TYR A 22 1.22 17.05 -21.20
C TYR A 22 1.33 15.53 -21.10
N SER A 23 1.04 14.78 -22.18
CA SER A 23 1.13 13.32 -22.17
C SER A 23 2.58 12.79 -22.18
N LEU A 24 3.52 13.49 -22.81
CA LEU A 24 4.95 13.17 -22.69
C LEU A 24 5.52 13.56 -21.32
N GLY A 25 5.04 14.67 -20.73
CA GLY A 25 5.46 15.09 -19.39
C GLY A 25 5.06 14.10 -18.29
N SER A 26 3.85 13.52 -18.38
CA SER A 26 3.39 12.49 -17.45
C SER A 26 4.11 11.14 -17.65
N ALA A 27 4.48 10.78 -18.89
CA ALA A 27 5.19 9.52 -19.17
C ALA A 27 6.69 9.58 -18.82
N LEU A 28 7.30 10.77 -18.78
CA LEU A 28 8.71 10.94 -18.41
C LEU A 28 8.93 11.24 -16.92
N LEU A 29 7.88 11.56 -16.17
CA LEU A 29 7.96 11.92 -14.74
C LEU A 29 7.05 11.07 -13.84
N GLY A 30 6.08 10.32 -14.38
CA GLY A 30 5.06 9.61 -13.60
C GLY A 30 5.32 8.12 -13.36
N ASP A 31 6.17 7.47 -14.16
CA ASP A 31 6.45 6.03 -14.00
C ASP A 31 7.31 5.73 -12.76
N ASP A 32 8.25 6.63 -12.41
CA ASP A 32 9.13 6.43 -11.26
C ASP A 32 8.37 6.47 -9.92
N GLU A 33 7.29 7.25 -9.80
CA GLU A 33 6.51 7.40 -8.55
C GLU A 33 5.56 6.21 -8.32
N ALA A 34 4.98 5.64 -9.37
CA ALA A 34 4.14 4.44 -9.26
C ALA A 34 4.97 3.17 -9.05
N GLU A 35 6.14 3.08 -9.69
CA GLU A 35 7.12 2.00 -9.43
C GLU A 35 7.67 2.07 -7.99
N ALA A 36 7.78 3.28 -7.42
CA ALA A 36 8.31 3.49 -6.09
C ALA A 36 7.46 2.87 -4.97
N ALA A 37 6.23 2.42 -5.20
CA ALA A 37 5.40 1.77 -4.17
C ALA A 37 4.89 0.38 -4.57
N LYS A 38 5.38 -0.16 -5.69
CA LYS A 38 4.83 -1.40 -6.29
C LYS A 38 4.90 -2.61 -5.36
N ASP A 39 5.96 -2.72 -4.56
CA ASP A 39 6.21 -3.89 -3.73
C ASP A 39 5.47 -3.82 -2.38
N LEU A 40 4.87 -2.67 -2.06
CA LEU A 40 4.18 -2.39 -0.79
C LEU A 40 3.02 -3.35 -0.55
N ILE A 41 2.23 -3.56 -1.61
CA ILE A 41 0.96 -4.26 -1.55
C ILE A 41 1.23 -5.77 -1.53
N ASN A 42 0.36 -6.51 -0.86
CA ASN A 42 0.32 -7.96 -0.84
C ASN A 42 1.60 -8.59 -0.27
N ARG A 43 2.11 -7.98 0.80
CA ARG A 43 3.33 -8.44 1.46
C ARG A 43 3.34 -7.99 2.92
N PRO A 44 3.81 -8.82 3.87
CA PRO A 44 4.07 -8.39 5.22
C PRO A 44 5.40 -7.63 5.29
N TRP A 45 5.43 -6.60 6.11
CA TRP A 45 6.57 -5.73 6.37
C TRP A 45 6.82 -5.69 7.88
N ILE A 46 8.08 -5.80 8.29
CA ILE A 46 8.45 -5.80 9.72
C ILE A 46 9.63 -4.87 10.00
N GLU A 47 9.67 -4.29 11.19
CA GLU A 47 10.72 -3.35 11.61
C GLU A 47 12.10 -4.02 11.68
N ARG A 48 12.16 -5.29 12.11
CA ARG A 48 13.38 -6.08 12.25
C ARG A 48 13.03 -7.54 12.57
N VAL A 49 14.05 -8.40 12.54
CA VAL A 49 13.94 -9.77 13.04
C VAL A 49 13.82 -9.74 14.58
N PRO A 50 12.84 -10.43 15.19
CA PRO A 50 12.77 -10.59 16.63
C PRO A 50 14.00 -11.31 17.17
N GLU A 51 14.58 -10.82 18.28
CA GLU A 51 15.74 -11.46 18.91
C GLU A 51 15.33 -12.59 19.85
N ASP A 52 14.14 -12.48 20.47
CA ASP A 52 13.56 -13.49 21.34
C ASP A 52 12.02 -13.51 21.28
N SER A 53 11.40 -14.50 21.93
CA SER A 53 9.94 -14.71 21.88
C SER A 53 9.08 -13.57 22.46
N ARG A 54 9.62 -12.73 23.35
CA ARG A 54 8.91 -11.61 23.99
C ARG A 54 9.12 -10.30 23.24
N ASP A 55 9.93 -10.34 22.21
CA ASP A 55 10.36 -9.16 21.51
C ASP A 55 9.21 -8.58 20.67
N MET A 56 8.86 -7.32 20.95
CA MET A 56 7.73 -6.63 20.31
C MET A 56 8.23 -5.87 19.08
N ILE A 57 7.97 -6.42 17.89
CA ILE A 57 8.33 -5.81 16.62
C ILE A 57 7.14 -5.11 15.98
N GLY A 58 7.40 -3.98 15.31
CA GLY A 58 6.40 -3.32 14.45
C GLY A 58 6.16 -4.11 13.17
N HIS A 59 4.91 -4.14 12.71
CA HIS A 59 4.54 -4.79 11.46
C HIS A 59 3.46 -4.02 10.69
N LEU A 60 3.42 -4.23 9.38
CA LEU A 60 2.46 -3.68 8.44
C LEU A 60 2.17 -4.72 7.36
N ALA A 61 0.91 -4.87 6.98
CA ALA A 61 0.51 -5.54 5.76
C ALA A 61 -0.54 -4.69 5.05
N VAL A 62 -0.36 -4.46 3.77
CA VAL A 62 -1.31 -3.74 2.90
C VAL A 62 -1.78 -4.76 1.88
N ILE A 63 -3.05 -5.14 1.90
CA ILE A 63 -3.58 -6.25 1.11
C ILE A 63 -4.58 -5.72 0.09
N ASP A 64 -4.37 -6.12 -1.16
CA ASP A 64 -5.33 -5.99 -2.25
C ASP A 64 -6.01 -7.34 -2.43
N HIS A 65 -7.27 -7.41 -2.02
CA HIS A 65 -8.10 -8.61 -2.05
C HIS A 65 -9.28 -8.38 -3.00
N PRO A 66 -9.81 -9.43 -3.68
CA PRO A 66 -10.99 -9.31 -4.56
C PRO A 66 -12.23 -8.69 -3.92
N GLN A 67 -12.33 -8.71 -2.60
CA GLN A 67 -13.45 -8.13 -1.85
C GLN A 67 -13.16 -6.69 -1.37
N GLY A 68 -11.93 -6.19 -1.47
CA GLY A 68 -11.59 -4.82 -1.09
C GLY A 68 -10.14 -4.61 -0.69
N HIS A 69 -9.80 -3.34 -0.44
CA HIS A 69 -8.47 -2.90 -0.04
C HIS A 69 -8.40 -2.69 1.48
N PHE A 70 -7.74 -3.60 2.18
CA PHE A 70 -7.57 -3.56 3.63
C PHE A 70 -6.13 -3.84 4.03
N GLY A 71 -5.77 -3.52 5.25
CA GLY A 71 -4.46 -3.81 5.79
C GLY A 71 -4.49 -3.85 7.31
N GLY A 72 -3.36 -4.24 7.87
CA GLY A 72 -3.16 -4.30 9.31
C GLY A 72 -1.82 -3.69 9.67
N THR A 73 -1.77 -2.94 10.76
CA THR A 73 -0.52 -2.44 11.33
C THR A 73 -0.52 -2.64 12.83
N GLY A 74 0.65 -2.71 13.42
CA GLY A 74 0.78 -2.66 14.87
C GLY A 74 2.06 -3.26 15.37
N ARG A 75 2.00 -3.93 16.52
CA ARG A 75 3.17 -4.53 17.16
C ARG A 75 2.83 -5.91 17.71
N SER A 76 3.69 -6.87 17.44
CA SER A 76 3.50 -8.26 17.88
C SER A 76 4.79 -8.87 18.44
N SER A 77 4.63 -9.84 19.33
CA SER A 77 5.63 -10.81 19.79
C SER A 77 5.01 -12.22 19.72
N ASN A 78 5.63 -13.26 20.26
CA ASN A 78 4.97 -14.58 20.35
C ASN A 78 3.87 -14.64 21.42
N TRP A 79 3.75 -13.63 22.28
CA TRP A 79 2.86 -13.68 23.45
C TRP A 79 1.80 -12.57 23.47
N ARG A 80 1.99 -11.50 22.69
CA ARG A 80 1.17 -10.31 22.74
C ARG A 80 1.09 -9.67 21.37
N HIS A 81 -0.11 -9.32 20.95
CA HIS A 81 -0.43 -8.79 19.64
C HIS A 81 -1.27 -7.52 19.81
N PHE A 82 -0.87 -6.47 19.11
CA PHE A 82 -1.64 -5.25 18.89
C PHE A 82 -1.75 -5.09 17.40
N ILE A 83 -2.96 -5.28 16.88
CA ILE A 83 -3.23 -5.16 15.46
C ILE A 83 -4.39 -4.19 15.31
N GLU A 84 -4.19 -3.21 14.45
CA GLU A 84 -5.22 -2.28 14.03
C GLU A 84 -5.46 -2.49 12.53
N VAL A 85 -6.70 -2.79 12.18
CA VAL A 85 -7.14 -3.00 10.80
C VAL A 85 -7.55 -1.67 10.20
N PHE A 86 -7.16 -1.43 8.95
CA PHE A 86 -7.50 -0.23 8.21
C PHE A 86 -7.95 -0.54 6.79
N LYS A 87 -8.76 0.34 6.21
CA LYS A 87 -8.99 0.41 4.76
C LYS A 87 -7.94 1.33 4.14
N TRP A 88 -7.57 1.10 2.88
CA TRP A 88 -6.54 1.91 2.22
C TRP A 88 -6.81 2.23 0.74
N GLN A 89 -6.13 3.28 0.26
CA GLN A 89 -6.02 3.60 -1.16
C GLN A 89 -4.62 4.14 -1.47
N LEU A 90 -3.99 3.66 -2.54
CA LEU A 90 -2.68 4.12 -2.99
C LEU A 90 -2.84 5.04 -4.22
N ARG A 91 -2.22 6.21 -4.17
CA ARG A 91 -2.17 7.17 -5.29
C ARG A 91 -0.72 7.61 -5.52
N GLY A 92 -0.06 7.00 -6.50
CA GLY A 92 1.39 7.15 -6.67
C GLY A 92 2.12 6.62 -5.44
N ASP A 93 2.86 7.50 -4.76
CA ASP A 93 3.58 7.25 -3.52
C ASP A 93 2.81 7.67 -2.25
N GLU A 94 1.53 8.06 -2.34
CA GLU A 94 0.71 8.42 -1.19
C GLU A 94 -0.26 7.28 -0.81
N LEU A 95 -0.05 6.70 0.37
CA LEU A 95 -0.92 5.71 0.99
C LEU A 95 -1.92 6.43 1.92
N GLN A 96 -3.19 6.42 1.53
CA GLN A 96 -4.31 6.91 2.32
C GLN A 96 -4.87 5.78 3.18
N LEU A 97 -5.12 6.06 4.45
CA LEU A 97 -5.51 5.10 5.47
C LEU A 97 -6.80 5.56 6.15
N TYR A 98 -7.71 4.63 6.40
CA TYR A 98 -8.89 4.83 7.22
C TYR A 98 -8.99 3.74 8.28
N PHE A 99 -9.07 4.14 9.54
CA PHE A 99 -9.13 3.27 10.70
C PHE A 99 -10.57 3.23 11.22
N PRO A 100 -11.35 2.15 10.96
CA PRO A 100 -12.77 2.14 11.28
C PRO A 100 -13.07 2.24 12.78
N GLN A 101 -12.21 1.68 13.62
CA GLN A 101 -12.39 1.64 15.08
C GLN A 101 -12.37 3.04 15.72
N GLU A 102 -11.59 3.96 15.17
CA GLU A 102 -11.46 5.35 15.66
C GLU A 102 -12.14 6.36 14.74
N GLU A 103 -12.74 5.90 13.64
CA GLU A 103 -13.24 6.72 12.52
C GLU A 103 -12.19 7.73 12.01
N ALA A 104 -10.90 7.39 12.12
CA ALA A 104 -9.79 8.28 11.84
C ALA A 104 -9.25 8.09 10.41
N ARG A 105 -8.83 9.20 9.78
CA ARG A 105 -8.20 9.20 8.45
C ARG A 105 -6.77 9.71 8.54
N GLY A 106 -5.89 9.11 7.75
CA GLY A 106 -4.48 9.48 7.65
C GLY A 106 -3.95 9.34 6.23
N ALA A 107 -2.82 9.98 5.95
CA ALA A 107 -2.09 9.80 4.71
C ALA A 107 -0.59 9.85 5.00
N VAL A 108 0.15 8.92 4.38
CA VAL A 108 1.60 8.81 4.51
C VAL A 108 2.22 8.64 3.12
N LYS A 109 3.45 9.13 2.96
CA LYS A 109 4.25 8.86 1.77
C LYS A 109 4.98 7.55 1.95
N VAL A 110 5.03 6.73 0.91
CA VAL A 110 5.62 5.40 0.93
C VAL A 110 6.62 5.24 -0.20
N ARG A 111 7.71 4.53 0.07
CA ARG A 111 8.70 4.17 -0.94
C ARG A 111 9.24 2.77 -0.67
N THR A 112 9.21 1.91 -1.66
CA THR A 112 9.78 0.56 -1.68
C THR A 112 10.95 0.47 -2.65
N TRP A 113 12.01 -0.23 -2.26
CA TRP A 113 13.16 -0.53 -3.11
C TRP A 113 13.85 -1.83 -2.69
N ALA A 114 14.62 -2.43 -3.59
CA ALA A 114 15.52 -3.52 -3.23
C ALA A 114 16.60 -3.01 -2.27
N CYS A 115 16.81 -3.66 -1.13
CA CYS A 115 17.70 -3.11 -0.10
C CYS A 115 19.19 -3.11 -0.50
N GLU A 116 19.62 -3.92 -1.47
CA GLU A 116 21.02 -4.00 -1.96
C GLU A 116 22.11 -4.09 -0.86
N GLY A 117 21.78 -4.68 0.30
CA GLY A 117 22.71 -4.83 1.44
C GLY A 117 22.60 -3.72 2.50
N GLU A 118 21.72 -2.75 2.35
CA GLU A 118 21.39 -1.74 3.36
C GLU A 118 20.67 -2.35 4.57
N ALA A 119 19.85 -3.38 4.35
CA ALA A 119 19.08 -4.04 5.39
C ALA A 119 19.82 -5.22 6.03
N PRO A 120 19.55 -5.51 7.32
CA PRO A 120 19.99 -6.75 7.94
C PRO A 120 19.45 -7.97 7.17
N LYS A 121 20.26 -9.02 7.06
CA LYS A 121 19.74 -10.31 6.60
C LYS A 121 18.63 -10.77 7.56
N PRO A 122 17.54 -11.38 7.06
CA PRO A 122 17.35 -11.92 5.72
C PRO A 122 16.61 -11.00 4.73
N PHE A 123 16.48 -9.71 5.00
CA PHE A 123 15.63 -8.83 4.19
C PHE A 123 16.28 -8.44 2.86
N ASP A 124 15.46 -8.33 1.83
CA ASP A 124 15.88 -7.91 0.49
C ASP A 124 15.00 -6.78 -0.10
N LEU A 125 13.91 -6.42 0.60
CA LEU A 125 13.03 -5.29 0.28
C LEU A 125 12.96 -4.30 1.45
N CYS A 126 13.07 -3.02 1.13
CA CYS A 126 13.09 -1.90 2.06
C CYS A 126 11.86 -1.04 1.81
N LEU A 127 11.21 -0.60 2.88
CA LEU A 127 10.05 0.30 2.85
C LEU A 127 10.32 1.49 3.77
N GLU A 128 10.27 2.70 3.22
CA GLU A 128 10.17 3.93 3.98
C GLU A 128 8.71 4.38 4.04
N ILE A 129 8.23 4.70 5.23
CA ILE A 129 6.94 5.36 5.44
C ILE A 129 7.21 6.70 6.09
N LYS A 130 6.81 7.78 5.44
CA LYS A 130 7.03 9.16 5.88
C LYS A 130 5.71 9.85 6.19
N ALA A 131 5.57 10.24 7.45
CA ALA A 131 4.44 11.01 7.92
C ALA A 131 4.54 12.50 7.51
N ARG A 132 3.41 13.20 7.51
CA ARG A 132 3.33 14.63 7.15
C ARG A 132 4.20 15.55 8.01
N ASN A 133 4.46 15.15 9.26
CA ASN A 133 5.33 15.90 10.18
C ASN A 133 6.84 15.65 9.91
N GLY A 134 7.19 14.93 8.85
CA GLY A 134 8.57 14.63 8.47
C GLY A 134 9.18 13.41 9.16
N ARG A 135 8.50 12.80 10.14
CA ARG A 135 8.96 11.55 10.77
C ARG A 135 8.89 10.42 9.75
N ALA A 136 9.99 9.69 9.61
CA ALA A 136 10.06 8.49 8.78
C ALA A 136 10.22 7.24 9.65
N MET A 137 9.72 6.11 9.16
CA MET A 137 9.98 4.78 9.70
C MET A 137 10.42 3.85 8.58
N MET A 138 11.33 2.94 8.92
CA MET A 138 11.81 1.91 8.01
C MET A 138 11.20 0.57 8.40
N LEU A 139 10.68 -0.14 7.41
CA LEU A 139 10.26 -1.52 7.51
C LEU A 139 10.96 -2.34 6.42
N TYR A 140 10.98 -3.64 6.62
CA TYR A 140 11.68 -4.56 5.75
C TYR A 140 10.80 -5.74 5.40
N SER A 141 11.04 -6.29 4.21
CA SER A 141 10.38 -7.49 3.74
C SER A 141 11.32 -8.35 2.91
N ARG A 142 10.76 -9.43 2.36
CA ARG A 142 11.44 -10.36 1.48
C ARG A 142 10.63 -10.60 0.23
N HIS A 143 11.28 -10.77 -0.93
CA HIS A 143 10.61 -11.09 -2.20
C HIS A 143 9.78 -12.39 -2.11
N ASP A 144 10.18 -13.36 -1.28
CA ASP A 144 9.45 -14.62 -1.10
C ASP A 144 8.32 -14.55 -0.06
N TRP A 145 7.99 -13.36 0.46
CA TRP A 145 6.86 -13.12 1.36
C TRP A 145 5.60 -12.59 0.66
N GLU A 146 5.51 -12.72 -0.65
CA GLU A 146 4.36 -12.27 -1.43
C GLU A 146 3.09 -13.06 -1.06
N ILE A 147 1.97 -12.35 -1.01
CA ILE A 147 0.63 -12.85 -0.70
C ILE A 147 -0.21 -12.73 -1.96
N ARG A 148 -0.87 -13.79 -2.42
CA ARG A 148 -1.68 -13.70 -3.65
C ARG A 148 -3.09 -13.19 -3.33
N PRO A 149 -3.63 -12.23 -4.09
CA PRO A 149 -4.96 -11.64 -3.86
C PRO A 149 -6.10 -12.62 -3.64
N GLY A 150 -6.11 -13.77 -4.32
CA GLY A 150 -7.16 -14.80 -4.19
C GLY A 150 -6.84 -15.95 -3.22
N HIS A 151 -5.65 -15.94 -2.61
CA HIS A 151 -5.17 -16.99 -1.72
C HIS A 151 -4.58 -16.41 -0.44
N ALA A 152 -5.00 -15.20 -0.04
CA ALA A 152 -4.37 -14.46 1.03
C ALA A 152 -4.32 -15.27 2.35
N GLN A 153 -5.39 -15.97 2.68
CA GLN A 153 -5.45 -16.82 3.87
C GLN A 153 -4.47 -18.00 3.80
N GLU A 154 -4.46 -18.73 2.68
CA GLU A 154 -3.56 -19.87 2.45
C GLU A 154 -2.10 -19.43 2.46
N ASP A 155 -1.80 -18.29 1.83
CA ASP A 155 -0.45 -17.75 1.72
C ASP A 155 0.05 -17.22 3.07
N LEU A 156 -0.78 -16.50 3.81
CA LEU A 156 -0.45 -16.07 5.17
C LEU A 156 -0.18 -17.28 6.08
N ALA A 157 -1.03 -18.31 6.04
CA ALA A 157 -0.83 -19.53 6.81
C ALA A 157 0.47 -20.26 6.42
N ALA A 158 0.75 -20.38 5.12
CA ALA A 158 1.98 -20.98 4.63
C ALA A 158 3.23 -20.15 5.01
N LEU A 159 3.12 -18.82 5.05
CA LEU A 159 4.18 -17.94 5.51
C LEU A 159 4.44 -18.12 7.00
N ALA A 160 3.40 -18.24 7.83
CA ALA A 160 3.54 -18.50 9.26
C ALA A 160 4.22 -19.84 9.56
N GLU A 161 3.96 -20.87 8.75
CA GLU A 161 4.62 -22.18 8.87
C GLU A 161 6.12 -22.10 8.49
N LYS A 162 6.43 -21.46 7.36
CA LYS A 162 7.80 -21.32 6.86
C LYS A 162 8.64 -20.33 7.65
N GLN A 163 7.99 -19.31 8.23
CA GLN A 163 8.62 -18.21 8.95
C GLN A 163 7.98 -18.11 10.34
N PRO A 164 8.51 -18.84 11.34
CA PRO A 164 7.99 -18.79 12.71
C PRO A 164 7.94 -17.37 13.29
N ILE A 165 8.80 -16.47 12.81
CA ILE A 165 8.83 -15.05 13.20
C ILE A 165 7.56 -14.28 12.79
N LEU A 166 6.85 -14.73 11.75
CA LEU A 166 5.60 -14.10 11.27
C LEU A 166 4.36 -14.72 11.91
N ARG A 167 4.50 -15.82 12.65
CA ARG A 167 3.38 -16.56 13.25
C ARG A 167 2.50 -15.67 14.12
N GLY A 168 3.09 -14.75 14.88
CA GLY A 168 2.36 -13.77 15.69
C GLY A 168 1.60 -12.70 14.91
N MET A 169 1.70 -12.64 13.59
CA MET A 169 0.86 -11.78 12.74
C MET A 169 -0.32 -12.54 12.14
N VAL A 170 -0.24 -13.88 12.11
CA VAL A 170 -1.16 -14.76 11.38
C VAL A 170 -2.03 -15.61 12.30
N ASP A 171 -1.54 -15.94 13.50
CA ASP A 171 -2.24 -16.84 14.45
C ASP A 171 -3.36 -16.15 15.25
N ASP A 172 -3.51 -14.82 15.20
CA ASP A 172 -4.71 -14.16 15.75
C ASP A 172 -5.88 -14.53 14.82
N PRO A 173 -6.98 -15.15 15.30
CA PRO A 173 -7.81 -16.02 14.49
C PRO A 173 -8.41 -15.27 13.29
N VAL A 174 -7.74 -15.44 12.15
CA VAL A 174 -8.09 -14.88 10.85
C VAL A 174 -9.48 -15.36 10.41
N GLU A 175 -9.95 -16.52 10.90
CA GLU A 175 -11.33 -16.98 10.71
C GLU A 175 -12.36 -15.97 11.24
N ASN A 176 -12.13 -15.32 12.38
CA ASN A 176 -13.05 -14.29 12.90
C ASN A 176 -12.81 -12.91 12.29
N GLN A 177 -11.62 -12.63 11.74
CA GLN A 177 -11.33 -11.31 11.15
C GLN A 177 -11.80 -11.20 9.70
N LEU A 178 -11.79 -12.30 8.92
CA LEU A 178 -12.38 -12.30 7.57
C LEU A 178 -13.89 -12.15 7.62
N ASP A 179 -14.57 -12.81 8.56
CA ASP A 179 -16.01 -12.57 8.82
C ASP A 179 -16.28 -11.12 9.24
N LEU A 180 -15.35 -10.51 10.00
CA LEU A 180 -15.42 -9.09 10.36
C LEU A 180 -15.18 -8.18 9.14
N ILE A 181 -14.27 -8.55 8.24
CA ILE A 181 -13.96 -7.83 6.99
C ILE A 181 -15.11 -7.96 5.99
N GLU A 182 -15.72 -9.14 5.87
CA GLU A 182 -16.92 -9.38 5.06
C GLU A 182 -18.14 -8.65 5.64
N ALA A 183 -18.21 -8.49 6.97
CA ALA A 183 -19.21 -7.66 7.64
C ALA A 183 -18.93 -6.13 7.54
N LEU A 184 -17.71 -5.72 7.22
CA LEU A 184 -17.34 -4.31 7.01
C LEU A 184 -17.76 -3.85 5.62
N ASP A 185 -19.08 -3.68 5.40
CA ASP A 185 -19.74 -3.22 4.16
C ASP A 185 -18.76 -2.63 3.13
N LEU A 186 -18.30 -3.51 2.23
CA LEU A 186 -17.18 -3.27 1.32
C LEU A 186 -17.62 -2.43 0.11
N ASP A 187 -18.93 -2.29 -0.09
CA ASP A 187 -19.54 -1.54 -1.18
C ASP A 187 -19.43 -0.01 -0.97
N GLU A 188 -19.33 0.45 0.28
CA GLU A 188 -19.06 1.88 0.59
C GLU A 188 -17.62 2.30 0.23
N ALA A 189 -16.72 1.35 -0.03
CA ALA A 189 -15.33 1.65 -0.42
C ALA A 189 -15.20 2.18 -1.86
N GLU A 190 -16.12 1.81 -2.73
CA GLU A 190 -16.16 2.33 -4.11
C GLU A 190 -16.64 3.80 -4.17
N ASP A 191 -17.38 4.28 -3.16
CA ASP A 191 -17.91 5.64 -3.12
C ASP A 191 -16.97 6.68 -2.48
N TRP A 192 -15.69 6.35 -2.27
CA TRP A 192 -14.64 7.34 -1.92
C TRP A 192 -14.32 8.32 -3.08
N SER A 193 -15.24 8.47 -4.04
CA SER A 193 -15.14 9.35 -5.19
C SER A 193 -15.41 10.81 -4.79
N VAL A 194 -14.34 11.53 -4.47
CA VAL A 194 -14.12 12.97 -4.71
C VAL A 194 -15.02 13.98 -3.96
N ARG A 195 -16.15 13.61 -3.36
CA ARG A 195 -17.10 14.57 -2.78
C ARG A 195 -16.76 15.09 -1.39
N ASP A 196 -15.94 14.39 -0.62
CA ASP A 196 -15.57 14.77 0.75
C ASP A 196 -14.20 15.47 0.85
N LEU A 197 -13.61 15.89 -0.27
CA LEU A 197 -12.28 16.51 -0.32
C LEU A 197 -12.29 18.00 -0.70
N PHE A 198 -13.46 18.65 -0.73
CA PHE A 198 -13.59 20.11 -0.95
C PHE A 198 -14.60 20.76 -0.01
#